data_AF-A0A3B8JEB6-F1
#
_entry.id   AF-A0A3B8JEB6-F1
#
_cell.length_a   1.000
_cell.length_b   1.000
_cell.length_c   1.000
_cell.angle_alpha   90.00
_cell.angle_beta   90.00
_cell.angle_gamma   90.00
#
_symmetry.space_group_name_H-M   'P 1'
#
loop_
_entity.id
_entity.type
_entity.pdbx_description
1 polymer ?
#
loop_
_entity_poly.entity_id
_entity_poly.type
_entity_poly.pdbx_seq_one_letter_code
_entity_poly.pdbx_strand_id
1 'polypeptide(L)'
;MKKSKATEALRVVSEIAAIRAALKKRGYRIQKQPKQAAWKVYTPLNLSLLSEKTKALSSCVGKGETEESYLLTYQPAPISAWVLHPQNNESLRQTIENIIQHAIK
;
A
#
# COMPACT_ATOMS: atom_id res chain seq x y z
N MET A 1 -17.66 4.71 24.54
CA MET A 1 -16.54 3.89 25.05
C MET A 1 -15.29 4.21 24.24
N LYS A 2 -14.26 4.81 24.86
CA LYS A 2 -12.99 5.10 24.17
C LYS A 2 -12.23 3.78 24.01
N LYS A 3 -12.10 3.25 22.80
CA LYS A 3 -11.17 2.15 22.54
C LYS A 3 -9.77 2.67 22.88
N SER A 4 -9.06 2.01 23.80
CA SER A 4 -7.76 2.47 24.27
C SER A 4 -6.73 2.43 23.13
N LYS A 5 -5.84 3.43 23.07
CA LYS A 5 -4.74 3.54 22.10
C LYS A 5 -3.90 2.25 21.99
N ALA A 6 -3.72 1.55 23.11
CA ALA A 6 -3.04 0.25 23.17
C ALA A 6 -3.75 -0.84 22.34
N THR A 7 -5.08 -0.87 22.37
CA THR A 7 -5.87 -1.83 21.60
C THR A 7 -5.84 -1.54 20.10
N GLU A 8 -5.75 -0.27 19.70
CA GLU A 8 -5.60 0.11 18.29
C GLU A 8 -4.22 -0.28 17.76
N ALA A 9 -3.16 -0.01 18.51
CA ALA A 9 -1.80 -0.42 18.12
C ALA A 9 -1.69 -1.94 17.89
N LEU A 10 -2.33 -2.75 18.74
CA LEU A 10 -2.36 -4.21 18.57
C LEU A 10 -3.10 -4.63 17.29
N ARG A 11 -4.22 -3.98 16.96
CA ARG A 11 -4.94 -4.24 15.70
C ARG A 11 -4.07 -3.92 14.50
N VAL A 12 -3.46 -2.74 14.48
CA VAL A 12 -2.58 -2.31 13.37
C VAL A 12 -1.44 -3.29 13.15
N VAL A 13 -0.84 -3.82 14.21
CA VAL A 13 0.22 -4.84 14.13
C VAL A 13 -0.30 -6.16 13.54
N SER A 14 -1.50 -6.59 13.92
CA SER A 14 -2.13 -7.80 13.37
C SER A 14 -2.51 -7.62 11.89
N GLU A 15 -3.14 -6.49 11.56
CA GLU A 15 -3.57 -6.14 10.20
C GLU A 15 -2.38 -6.03 9.25
N ILE A 16 -1.30 -5.33 9.64
CA ILE A 16 -0.11 -5.24 8.77
C ILE A 16 0.55 -6.60 8.56
N ALA A 17 0.51 -7.50 9.54
CA ALA A 17 1.01 -8.87 9.35
C ALA A 17 0.18 -9.63 8.31
N ALA A 18 -1.16 -9.53 8.39
CA ALA A 18 -2.07 -10.14 7.42
C ALA A 18 -1.90 -9.54 6.01
N ILE A 19 -1.82 -8.22 5.90
CA ILE A 19 -1.59 -7.50 4.64
C ILE A 19 -0.27 -7.94 4.01
N ARG A 20 0.82 -8.00 4.79
CA ARG A 20 2.12 -8.46 4.29
C ARG A 20 2.06 -9.89 3.77
N ALA A 21 1.35 -10.78 4.46
CA ALA A 21 1.18 -12.16 4.03
C ALA A 21 0.36 -12.26 2.73
N ALA A 22 -0.75 -11.52 2.63
CA ALA A 22 -1.61 -11.50 1.44
C ALA A 22 -0.88 -10.94 0.21
N LEU A 23 -0.13 -9.85 0.38
CA LEU A 23 0.68 -9.25 -0.67
C LEU A 23 1.80 -10.19 -1.13
N LYS A 24 2.51 -10.82 -0.19
CA LYS A 24 3.58 -11.79 -0.49
C LYS A 24 3.05 -12.99 -1.29
N LYS A 25 1.86 -13.51 -0.96
CA LYS A 25 1.21 -14.61 -1.70
C LYS A 25 1.00 -14.27 -3.18
N ARG A 26 0.79 -12.99 -3.51
CA ARG A 26 0.56 -12.50 -4.87
C ARG A 26 1.83 -11.94 -5.53
N GLY A 27 3.01 -12.13 -4.93
CA GLY A 27 4.29 -11.70 -5.48
C GLY A 27 4.65 -10.23 -5.24
N TYR A 28 3.84 -9.48 -4.48
CA TYR A 28 4.17 -8.11 -4.10
C TYR A 28 5.22 -8.09 -2.98
N ARG A 29 6.14 -7.12 -3.04
CA ARG A 29 7.15 -6.92 -2.00
C ARG A 29 6.74 -5.72 -1.16
N ILE A 30 6.87 -5.83 0.16
CA ILE A 30 6.48 -4.76 1.09
C ILE A 30 7.62 -4.49 2.08
N GLN A 31 8.01 -3.23 2.20
CA GLN A 31 9.10 -2.78 3.07
C GLN A 31 8.61 -1.69 4.02
N LYS A 32 8.90 -1.88 5.31
CA LYS A 32 8.61 -0.86 6.32
C LYS A 32 9.60 0.31 6.17
N GLN A 33 9.10 1.53 6.26
CA GLN A 33 9.94 2.72 6.32
C GLN A 33 10.54 2.87 7.73
N PRO A 34 11.85 3.11 7.86
CA PRO A 34 12.53 3.13 9.16
C PRO A 34 12.09 4.29 10.07
N LYS A 35 11.62 5.41 9.50
CA LYS A 35 11.27 6.64 10.24
C LYS A 35 9.77 6.92 10.35
N GLN A 36 8.91 6.10 9.74
CA GLN A 36 7.48 6.37 9.65
C GLN A 36 6.67 5.07 9.77
N ALA A 37 5.43 5.17 10.25
CA ALA A 37 4.43 4.11 10.18
C ALA A 37 3.87 4.00 8.75
N ALA A 38 4.78 3.81 7.80
CA ALA A 38 4.51 3.75 6.38
C ALA A 38 5.25 2.55 5.79
N TRP A 39 4.65 1.92 4.78
CA TRP A 39 5.19 0.75 4.12
C TRP A 39 5.18 0.97 2.62
N LYS A 40 6.34 0.79 1.97
CA LYS A 40 6.42 0.79 0.51
C LYS A 40 6.00 -0.57 -0.02
N VAL A 41 5.04 -0.59 -0.94
CA VAL A 41 4.58 -1.76 -1.67
C VAL A 41 5.12 -1.65 -3.08
N TYR A 42 6.03 -2.54 -3.45
CA TYR A 42 6.58 -2.63 -4.79
C TYR A 42 5.76 -3.58 -5.62
N THR A 43 5.43 -3.15 -6.84
CA THR A 43 4.77 -3.99 -7.82
C THR A 43 5.72 -5.06 -8.33
N PRO A 44 5.23 -6.28 -8.58
CA PRO A 44 6.03 -7.28 -9.29
C PRO A 44 6.26 -6.79 -10.71
N LEU A 45 7.52 -6.83 -11.17
CA LEU A 45 7.97 -6.43 -12.52
C LEU A 45 7.11 -7.01 -13.66
N ASN A 46 6.45 -8.16 -13.43
CA ASN A 46 5.57 -8.79 -14.40
C ASN A 46 4.26 -8.01 -14.68
N LEU A 47 3.75 -7.22 -13.72
CA LEU A 47 2.55 -6.37 -13.91
C LEU A 47 2.87 -4.98 -14.48
N SER A 48 4.10 -4.48 -14.32
CA SER A 48 4.50 -3.15 -14.79
C SER A 48 4.61 -3.04 -16.32
N LEU A 49 4.78 -4.18 -17.02
CA LEU A 49 4.75 -4.24 -18.50
C LEU A 49 3.38 -3.85 -19.10
N LEU A 50 2.29 -3.95 -18.32
CA LEU A 50 0.95 -3.53 -18.77
C LEU A 50 0.69 -2.02 -18.59
N SER A 51 1.53 -1.32 -17.82
CA SER A 51 1.43 0.13 -17.51
C SER A 51 2.09 1.02 -18.58
N GLU A 52 2.92 0.45 -19.47
CA GLU A 52 3.67 1.21 -20.49
C GLU A 52 2.78 1.92 -21.53
N LYS A 53 1.50 1.55 -21.64
CA LYS A 53 0.58 2.12 -22.64
C LYS A 53 -0.05 3.47 -22.24
N THR A 54 0.13 3.95 -21.01
CA THR A 54 -0.47 5.24 -20.53
C THR A 54 0.54 6.29 -20.07
N LYS A 55 1.86 6.03 -20.20
CA LYS A 55 2.94 6.96 -19.82
C LYS A 55 3.04 8.26 -20.64
N ALA A 56 2.09 8.55 -21.53
CA ALA A 56 2.06 9.76 -22.33
C ALA A 56 1.55 11.01 -21.58
N LEU A 57 0.99 10.88 -20.37
CA LEU A 57 0.41 12.03 -19.64
C LEU A 57 0.91 12.22 -18.19
N SER A 58 2.04 11.63 -17.81
CA SER A 58 2.69 11.92 -16.51
C SER A 58 4.09 12.50 -16.75
N SER A 59 4.11 13.64 -17.43
CA SER A 59 5.24 14.54 -17.53
C SER A 59 5.11 15.57 -16.40
N CYS A 60 5.86 15.36 -15.31
CA CYS A 60 6.42 16.35 -14.38
C CYS A 60 6.91 15.55 -13.15
N VAL A 61 8.15 15.76 -12.70
CA VAL A 61 8.84 15.16 -11.53
C VAL A 61 9.74 13.95 -11.84
N GLY A 62 10.99 14.28 -12.20
CA GLY A 62 12.20 13.77 -11.54
C GLY A 62 12.60 12.29 -11.68
N LYS A 63 13.53 12.03 -12.61
CA LYS A 63 14.56 10.97 -12.63
C LYS A 63 14.61 9.97 -11.47
N GLY A 64 14.47 8.68 -11.80
CA GLY A 64 14.92 7.54 -10.99
C GLY A 64 14.07 6.30 -11.22
N GLU A 65 14.50 5.43 -12.14
CA GLU A 65 14.17 4.00 -12.26
C GLU A 65 12.82 3.56 -11.65
N THR A 66 11.76 3.63 -12.46
CA THR A 66 10.36 3.47 -12.04
C THR A 66 10.00 2.02 -11.69
N GLU A 67 10.47 1.50 -10.56
CA GLU A 67 9.69 0.51 -9.82
C GLU A 67 8.48 1.25 -9.24
N GLU A 68 7.32 1.06 -9.87
CA GLU A 68 6.05 1.63 -9.40
C GLU A 68 5.84 1.15 -7.96
N SER A 69 5.93 2.09 -7.01
CA SER A 69 5.81 1.78 -5.59
C SER A 69 4.73 2.63 -4.95
N TYR A 70 3.90 1.98 -4.15
CA TYR A 70 2.82 2.63 -3.40
C TYR A 70 3.22 2.75 -1.94
N LEU A 71 2.83 3.85 -1.31
CA LEU A 71 3.04 4.07 0.10
C LEU A 71 1.75 3.74 0.86
N LEU A 72 1.78 2.65 1.62
CA LEU A 72 0.73 2.24 2.53
C LEU A 72 0.95 2.90 3.90
N THR A 73 -0.02 3.65 4.38
CA THR A 73 0.02 4.33 5.68
C THR A 73 -1.23 4.01 6.47
N TYR A 74 -1.09 3.78 7.78
CA TYR A 74 -2.25 3.69 8.66
C TYR A 74 -2.63 5.08 9.16
N GLN A 75 -3.85 5.52 8.88
CA GLN A 75 -4.39 6.77 9.41
C GLN A 75 -5.21 6.47 10.68
N PRO A 76 -4.81 6.99 11.85
CA PRO A 76 -5.56 6.80 13.10
C PRO A 76 -6.92 7.52 13.07
N ALA A 77 -7.68 7.41 14.15
CA ALA A 77 -8.98 8.08 14.28
C ALA A 77 -8.92 9.56 13.84
N PRO A 78 -9.94 10.06 13.12
CA PRO A 78 -11.27 9.47 12.94
C PRO A 78 -11.39 8.41 11.83
N ILE A 79 -10.35 8.21 11.01
CA ILE A 79 -10.42 7.34 9.85
C ILE A 79 -10.16 5.89 10.23
N SER A 80 -9.19 5.64 11.12
CA SER A 80 -8.79 4.31 11.63
C SER A 80 -8.66 3.26 10.51
N ALA A 81 -8.04 3.62 9.38
CA ALA A 81 -7.96 2.79 8.18
C ALA A 81 -6.60 2.87 7.48
N TRP A 82 -6.33 1.85 6.66
CA TRP A 82 -5.16 1.78 5.79
C TRP A 82 -5.40 2.56 4.50
N VAL A 83 -4.46 3.45 4.16
CA VAL A 83 -4.53 4.33 2.99
C VAL A 83 -3.30 4.12 2.10
N LEU A 84 -3.53 3.96 0.80
CA LEU A 84 -2.49 3.87 -0.22
C LEU A 84 -2.32 5.20 -0.95
N HIS A 85 -1.06 5.65 -1.02
CA HIS A 85 -0.61 6.80 -1.81
C HIS A 85 0.28 6.35 -2.98
N PRO A 86 0.24 7.03 -4.14
CA PRO A 86 -0.68 8.12 -4.49
C PRO A 86 -2.13 7.65 -4.66
N GLN A 87 -3.10 8.53 -4.42
CA GLN A 87 -4.53 8.26 -4.59
C GLN A 87 -4.94 8.48 -6.05
N ASN A 88 -4.32 7.71 -6.95
CA ASN A 88 -4.64 7.71 -8.37
C ASN A 88 -5.71 6.66 -8.70
N ASN A 89 -6.33 6.74 -9.88
CA ASN A 89 -7.35 5.77 -10.32
C ASN A 89 -6.76 4.56 -11.06
N GLU A 90 -5.52 4.19 -10.73
CA GLU A 90 -4.82 3.08 -11.39
C GLU A 90 -5.48 1.73 -11.03
N SER A 91 -5.71 0.88 -12.04
CA SER A 91 -6.25 -0.48 -11.87
C SER A 91 -5.39 -1.33 -10.92
N LEU A 92 -4.08 -1.07 -10.93
CA LEU A 92 -3.13 -1.75 -10.06
C LEU A 92 -3.33 -1.36 -8.60
N ARG A 93 -3.55 -0.06 -8.31
CA ARG A 93 -3.87 0.42 -6.96
C ARG A 93 -5.15 -0.24 -6.45
N GLN A 94 -6.21 -0.27 -7.26
CA GLN A 94 -7.47 -0.92 -6.92
C GLN A 94 -7.27 -2.40 -6.57
N THR A 95 -6.37 -3.09 -7.29
CA THR A 95 -6.00 -4.46 -6.99
C THR A 95 -5.33 -4.59 -5.63
N ILE A 96 -4.36 -3.72 -5.30
CA ILE A 96 -3.70 -3.70 -3.99
C ILE A 96 -4.70 -3.37 -2.87
N GLU A 97 -5.58 -2.39 -3.07
CA GLU A 97 -6.64 -2.06 -2.12
C GLU A 97 -7.56 -3.24 -1.87
N ASN A 98 -8.00 -3.92 -2.92
CA ASN A 98 -8.86 -5.09 -2.81
C ASN A 98 -8.15 -6.21 -2.02
N ILE A 99 -6.85 -6.43 -2.25
CA ILE A 99 -6.04 -7.39 -1.47
C ILE A 99 -6.00 -6.99 0.00
N ILE A 100 -5.75 -5.72 0.31
CA ILE A 100 -5.70 -5.20 1.68
C ILE A 100 -7.04 -5.39 2.37
N GLN A 101 -8.14 -4.98 1.73
CA GLN A 101 -9.49 -5.11 2.25
C GLN A 101 -9.85 -6.57 2.53
N HIS A 102 -9.48 -7.50 1.65
CA HIS A 102 -9.67 -8.93 1.89
C HIS A 102 -8.78 -9.50 3.01
N ALA A 103 -7.62 -8.89 3.27
CA ALA A 103 -6.69 -9.36 4.30
C ALA A 103 -7.08 -8.93 5.72
N ILE A 104 -7.84 -7.83 5.86
CA ILE A 104 -8.31 -7.28 7.14
C ILE A 104 -9.78 -7.58 7.44
N LYS A 105 -10.45 -8.34 6.56
CA LYS A 105 -11.86 -8.70 6.67
C LYS A 105 -12.13 -9.77 7.71
#